data_AF-A0AAV2RCJ7-F1
#
_entry.id   AF-A0AAV2RCJ7-F1
#
_cell.length_a   1.000
_cell.length_b   1.000
_cell.length_c   1.000
_cell.angle_alpha   90.00
_cell.angle_beta   90.00
_cell.angle_gamma   90.00
#
_symmetry.space_group_name_H-M   'P 1'
#
loop_
_entity.id
_entity.type
_entity.pdbx_description
1 polymer ?
#
loop_
_entity_poly.entity_id
_entity_poly.type
_entity_poly.pdbx_seq_one_letter_code
_entity_poly.pdbx_strand_id
1 'polypeptide(L)'
;MPFKKSKSSCLSFESASKMPWQCNTKGSKERLRELFIKKHFADVKIKFEKHKKTFSAHRVILSMSSPVFEGIFFGPMGINKPVLVLSEESPVAFEIVLASCYEVKIIPKNIDVALEVYKLADKYLLDELKLDCSREIENLVNSENANKVLEFASRFNHNDLKSICFETLKSMFDNDPVEGSKLLLVLHSNWLIELLNMDLDISHLLFVDSWRCPESLLPSNVLQTILESDSCKTQGLIAFEGCISQEVFHKIPWGKAEEFNELELAFSLNNAQQAMKLLCSLEGYRFQLALHLQYKEISSDELMRLPPTIETPDLFISGIDDKDESIEWLLEVAMALMASQNGTWYGLYRAIKLPRCNLTPPGCKRLLSLLARHKIMYEELWICSQHLPQNCQADVRQWVTTNLSESPEIWLVETDEDIAGW
;
A
#
# COMPACT_ATOMS: atom_id res chain seq x y z
N MET A 1 16.05 -47.45 -69.32
CA MET A 1 16.12 -46.14 -70.01
C MET A 1 16.66 -45.10 -69.03
N PRO A 2 17.68 -44.32 -69.38
CA PRO A 2 18.29 -43.36 -68.46
C PRO A 2 17.39 -42.13 -68.28
N PHE A 3 17.34 -41.60 -67.06
CA PHE A 3 16.70 -40.32 -66.74
C PHE A 3 17.28 -39.21 -67.63
N LYS A 4 16.43 -38.57 -68.44
CA LYS A 4 16.78 -37.34 -69.15
C LYS A 4 17.15 -36.29 -68.12
N LYS A 5 18.39 -35.79 -68.18
CA LYS A 5 18.81 -34.55 -67.53
C LYS A 5 17.93 -33.43 -68.09
N SER A 6 16.87 -33.02 -67.37
CA SER A 6 16.28 -31.71 -67.59
C SER A 6 17.32 -30.69 -67.14
N LYS A 7 17.77 -29.84 -68.07
CA LYS A 7 18.64 -28.70 -67.77
C LYS A 7 18.06 -27.94 -66.59
N SER A 8 18.78 -27.93 -65.46
CA SER A 8 18.54 -27.01 -64.38
C SER A 8 18.73 -25.60 -64.95
N SER A 9 17.65 -24.85 -65.12
CA SER A 9 17.76 -23.40 -65.27
C SER A 9 18.18 -22.86 -63.91
N CYS A 10 19.49 -22.87 -63.66
CA CYS A 10 20.07 -22.10 -62.58
C CYS A 10 19.66 -20.65 -62.83
N LEU A 11 18.80 -20.11 -61.97
CA LEU A 11 18.46 -18.69 -61.95
C LEU A 11 19.76 -17.91 -61.81
N SER A 12 20.13 -17.19 -62.86
CA SER A 12 21.20 -16.19 -62.81
C SER A 12 20.76 -15.08 -61.86
N PHE A 13 21.31 -15.10 -60.64
CA PHE A 13 21.11 -14.00 -59.69
C PHE A 13 22.01 -12.82 -60.10
N GLU A 14 21.41 -11.84 -60.77
CA GLU A 14 22.03 -10.54 -61.01
C GLU A 14 22.08 -9.71 -59.72
N SER A 15 23.29 -9.23 -59.42
CA SER A 15 23.65 -8.30 -58.33
C SER A 15 23.43 -8.79 -56.89
N ALA A 16 24.41 -8.53 -56.03
CA ALA A 16 24.38 -8.80 -54.59
C ALA A 16 23.23 -8.10 -53.82
N SER A 17 22.40 -7.30 -54.50
CA SER A 17 21.28 -6.54 -53.93
C SER A 17 19.91 -7.24 -53.97
N LYS A 18 19.79 -8.44 -54.58
CA LYS A 18 18.52 -9.16 -54.77
C LYS A 18 18.55 -10.66 -54.43
N MET A 19 19.45 -11.10 -53.55
CA MET A 19 19.39 -12.50 -53.09
C MET A 19 18.07 -12.78 -52.34
N PRO A 20 17.44 -13.95 -52.54
CA PRO A 20 16.25 -14.35 -51.78
C PRO A 20 16.56 -14.31 -50.29
N TRP A 21 15.59 -13.88 -49.48
CA TRP A 21 15.82 -13.64 -48.05
C TRP A 21 16.37 -14.87 -47.31
N GLN A 22 16.05 -16.09 -47.76
CA GLN A 22 16.54 -17.34 -47.21
C GLN A 22 18.06 -17.48 -47.31
N CYS A 23 18.66 -16.98 -48.41
CA CYS A 23 20.10 -17.04 -48.65
C CYS A 23 20.90 -16.10 -47.73
N ASN A 24 20.23 -15.10 -47.14
CA ASN A 24 20.85 -14.13 -46.24
C ASN A 24 20.76 -14.52 -44.76
N THR A 25 20.20 -15.69 -44.44
CA THR A 25 20.04 -16.17 -43.05
C THR A 25 20.96 -17.36 -42.77
N LYS A 26 21.54 -17.41 -41.57
CA LYS A 26 22.55 -18.38 -41.15
C LYS A 26 22.00 -19.62 -40.42
N GLY A 27 20.68 -19.75 -40.25
CA GLY A 27 20.09 -20.91 -39.60
C GLY A 27 18.56 -20.92 -39.55
N SER A 28 17.97 -22.03 -39.08
CA SER A 28 16.52 -22.21 -38.96
C SER A 28 15.88 -21.18 -38.02
N LYS A 29 16.49 -20.86 -36.87
CA LYS A 29 16.00 -19.83 -35.94
C LYS A 29 15.88 -18.45 -36.59
N GLU A 30 16.91 -18.04 -37.35
CA GLU A 30 16.87 -16.75 -38.05
C GLU A 30 15.79 -16.73 -39.14
N ARG A 31 15.55 -17.88 -39.81
CA ARG A 31 14.45 -18.00 -40.76
C ARG A 31 13.07 -17.93 -40.10
N LEU A 32 12.89 -18.56 -38.93
CA LEU A 32 11.66 -18.45 -38.15
C LEU A 32 11.43 -16.99 -37.73
N ARG A 33 12.45 -16.29 -37.26
CA ARG A 33 12.37 -14.86 -36.94
C ARG A 33 11.97 -14.02 -38.15
N GLU A 34 12.53 -14.27 -39.33
CA GLU A 34 12.14 -13.60 -40.57
C GLU A 34 10.66 -13.87 -40.94
N LEU A 35 10.17 -15.10 -40.76
CA LEU A 35 8.75 -15.43 -40.96
C LEU A 35 7.84 -14.71 -39.96
N PHE A 36 8.29 -14.54 -38.71
CA PHE A 36 7.57 -13.75 -37.71
C PHE A 36 7.50 -12.27 -38.11
N ILE A 37 8.55 -11.69 -38.67
CA ILE A 37 8.58 -10.26 -39.04
C ILE A 37 7.82 -10.01 -40.34
N LYS A 38 8.15 -10.75 -41.41
CA LYS A 38 7.65 -10.51 -42.76
C LYS A 38 6.27 -11.13 -43.02
N LYS A 39 5.86 -12.10 -42.20
CA LYS A 39 4.59 -12.84 -42.33
C LYS A 39 4.43 -13.53 -43.70
N HIS A 40 5.53 -13.82 -44.39
CA HIS A 40 5.51 -14.55 -45.66
C HIS A 40 4.97 -15.96 -45.44
N PHE A 41 4.02 -16.40 -46.29
CA PHE A 41 3.36 -17.71 -46.20
C PHE A 41 2.38 -17.89 -45.04
N ALA A 42 2.01 -16.82 -44.32
CA ALA A 42 1.00 -16.90 -43.27
C ALA A 42 -0.34 -17.42 -43.82
N ASP A 43 -0.85 -18.48 -43.23
CA ASP A 43 -2.04 -19.23 -43.64
C ASP A 43 -3.18 -19.15 -42.60
N VAL A 44 -2.98 -18.40 -41.51
CA VAL A 44 -4.00 -18.11 -40.51
C VAL A 44 -3.90 -16.68 -40.00
N LYS A 45 -5.06 -16.07 -39.72
CA LYS A 45 -5.20 -14.81 -39.00
C LYS A 45 -5.78 -15.03 -37.61
N ILE A 46 -5.13 -14.49 -36.59
CA ILE A 46 -5.59 -14.55 -35.19
C ILE A 46 -6.23 -13.21 -34.86
N LYS A 47 -7.55 -13.19 -34.66
CA LYS A 47 -8.35 -11.97 -34.47
C LYS A 47 -8.79 -11.84 -33.02
N PHE A 48 -8.55 -10.67 -32.42
CA PHE A 48 -8.99 -10.34 -31.06
C PHE A 48 -10.26 -9.49 -31.13
N GLU A 49 -11.41 -10.08 -30.79
CA GLU A 49 -12.71 -9.42 -31.01
C GLU A 49 -12.85 -8.11 -30.25
N LYS A 50 -12.46 -8.10 -28.97
CA LYS A 50 -12.57 -6.92 -28.10
C LYS A 50 -11.59 -5.80 -28.45
N HIS A 51 -10.47 -6.13 -29.09
CA HIS A 51 -9.34 -5.20 -29.25
C HIS A 51 -9.13 -4.69 -30.68
N LYS A 52 -9.91 -5.17 -31.66
CA LYS A 52 -9.74 -4.87 -33.10
C LYS A 52 -8.31 -5.10 -33.61
N LYS A 53 -7.52 -5.96 -32.94
CA LYS A 53 -6.16 -6.34 -33.33
C LYS A 53 -6.19 -7.68 -34.06
N THR A 54 -5.30 -7.87 -35.02
CA THR A 54 -5.18 -9.13 -35.76
C THR A 54 -3.71 -9.43 -36.04
N PHE A 55 -3.30 -10.68 -35.82
CA PHE A 55 -1.98 -11.16 -36.17
C PHE A 55 -2.05 -12.15 -37.33
N SER A 56 -1.09 -12.09 -38.24
CA SER A 56 -0.86 -13.16 -39.23
C SER A 56 0.15 -14.16 -38.65
N ALA A 57 -0.13 -15.45 -38.82
CA ALA A 57 0.70 -16.54 -38.32
C ALA A 57 0.66 -17.75 -39.26
N HIS A 58 1.43 -18.79 -38.91
CA HIS A 58 1.56 -20.04 -39.66
C HIS A 58 1.05 -21.18 -38.80
N ARG A 59 0.05 -21.93 -39.28
CA ARG A 59 -0.56 -23.05 -38.55
C ARG A 59 0.48 -24.08 -38.14
N VAL A 60 1.36 -24.46 -39.07
CA VAL A 60 2.39 -25.48 -38.83
C VAL A 60 3.37 -25.08 -37.72
N ILE A 61 3.75 -23.79 -37.65
CA ILE A 61 4.68 -23.30 -36.62
C ILE A 61 3.98 -23.32 -35.25
N LEU A 62 2.74 -22.81 -35.17
CA LEU A 62 1.96 -22.82 -33.94
C LEU A 62 1.72 -24.24 -33.42
N SER A 63 1.31 -25.16 -34.30
CA SER A 63 1.05 -26.56 -33.94
C SER A 63 2.31 -27.31 -33.55
N MET A 64 3.46 -27.01 -34.18
CA MET A 64 4.75 -27.57 -33.77
C MET A 64 5.19 -27.08 -32.39
N SER A 65 4.85 -25.83 -32.02
CA SER A 65 5.20 -25.26 -30.72
C SER A 65 4.25 -25.67 -29.60
N SER A 66 2.99 -26.01 -29.89
CA SER A 66 1.96 -26.26 -28.88
C SER A 66 0.99 -27.37 -29.31
N PRO A 67 0.79 -28.40 -28.47
CA PRO A 67 -0.21 -29.44 -28.72
C PRO A 67 -1.65 -28.87 -28.73
N VAL A 68 -1.88 -27.74 -28.04
CA VAL A 68 -3.20 -27.06 -28.06
C VAL A 68 -3.45 -26.46 -29.44
N PHE A 69 -2.45 -25.79 -30.03
CA PHE A 69 -2.58 -25.29 -31.40
C PHE A 69 -2.65 -26.42 -32.42
N GLU A 70 -1.97 -27.54 -32.21
CA GLU A 70 -2.14 -28.76 -33.03
C GLU A 70 -3.60 -29.23 -32.99
N GLY A 71 -4.18 -29.38 -31.81
CA GLY A 71 -5.59 -29.74 -31.65
C GLY A 71 -6.54 -28.75 -32.33
N ILE A 72 -6.26 -27.44 -32.22
CA ILE A 72 -7.08 -26.38 -32.83
C ILE A 72 -7.04 -26.43 -34.37
N PHE A 73 -5.89 -26.69 -34.98
CA PHE A 73 -5.74 -26.59 -36.44
C PHE A 73 -5.85 -27.93 -37.17
N PHE A 74 -5.30 -28.99 -36.58
CA PHE A 74 -5.15 -30.31 -37.22
C PHE A 74 -5.84 -31.44 -36.45
N GLY A 75 -6.47 -31.15 -35.31
CA GLY A 75 -7.26 -32.13 -34.57
C GLY A 75 -8.53 -32.60 -35.30
N PRO A 76 -9.26 -33.60 -34.76
CA PRO A 76 -10.47 -34.16 -35.38
C PRO A 76 -11.58 -33.12 -35.65
N MET A 77 -11.60 -32.05 -34.85
CA MET A 77 -12.50 -30.90 -35.00
C MET A 77 -11.74 -29.62 -35.37
N GLY A 78 -10.59 -29.76 -36.05
CA GLY A 78 -9.70 -28.67 -36.40
C GLY A 78 -10.37 -27.60 -37.26
N ILE A 79 -9.99 -26.35 -37.02
CA ILE A 79 -10.51 -25.20 -37.76
C ILE A 79 -9.84 -25.16 -39.14
N ASN A 80 -10.60 -25.53 -40.18
CA ASN A 80 -10.17 -25.32 -41.56
C ASN A 80 -10.26 -23.85 -42.01
N LYS A 81 -10.95 -22.99 -41.27
CA LYS A 81 -11.13 -21.56 -41.59
C LYS A 81 -9.80 -20.79 -41.46
N PRO A 82 -9.55 -19.78 -42.32
CA PRO A 82 -8.30 -19.00 -42.29
C PRO A 82 -8.22 -18.02 -41.10
N VAL A 83 -9.12 -18.11 -40.12
CA VAL A 83 -9.21 -17.18 -38.99
C VAL A 83 -9.43 -17.96 -37.68
N LEU A 84 -8.57 -17.73 -36.70
CA LEU A 84 -8.75 -18.08 -35.30
C LEU A 84 -9.23 -16.84 -34.55
N VAL A 85 -10.33 -16.96 -33.82
CA VAL A 85 -10.93 -15.85 -33.07
C VAL A 85 -10.67 -16.04 -31.58
N LEU A 86 -10.10 -15.02 -30.94
CA LEU A 86 -9.80 -14.95 -29.52
C LEU A 86 -10.62 -13.81 -28.90
N SER A 87 -11.36 -14.11 -27.83
CA SER A 87 -12.35 -13.17 -27.28
C SER A 87 -11.90 -12.55 -25.95
N GLU A 88 -11.09 -13.25 -25.16
CA GLU A 88 -10.72 -12.83 -23.80
C GLU A 88 -9.23 -12.48 -23.66
N GLU A 89 -8.40 -12.96 -24.58
CA GLU A 89 -6.95 -12.86 -24.47
C GLU A 89 -6.43 -11.45 -24.79
N SER A 90 -5.47 -10.99 -23.98
CA SER A 90 -4.74 -9.76 -24.23
C SER A 90 -3.88 -9.88 -25.49
N PRO A 91 -4.05 -8.99 -26.48
CA PRO A 91 -3.24 -9.02 -27.69
C PRO A 91 -1.77 -8.71 -27.44
N VAL A 92 -1.43 -8.01 -26.35
CA VAL A 92 -0.05 -7.67 -25.99
C VAL A 92 0.66 -8.92 -25.44
N ALA A 93 0.03 -9.62 -24.51
CA ALA A 93 0.56 -10.86 -23.98
C ALA A 93 0.63 -11.96 -25.06
N PHE A 94 -0.41 -12.07 -25.90
CA PHE A 94 -0.42 -13.05 -26.99
C PHE A 94 0.66 -12.77 -28.04
N GLU A 95 1.08 -11.52 -28.25
CA GLU A 95 2.19 -11.21 -29.16
C GLU A 95 3.50 -11.85 -28.69
N ILE A 96 3.73 -11.90 -27.37
CA ILE A 96 4.90 -12.54 -26.76
C ILE A 96 4.81 -14.07 -26.91
N VAL A 97 3.62 -14.64 -26.67
CA VAL A 97 3.34 -16.07 -26.94
C VAL A 97 3.57 -16.42 -28.40
N LEU A 98 3.07 -15.58 -29.31
CA LEU A 98 3.25 -15.77 -30.73
C LEU A 98 4.72 -15.67 -31.12
N ALA A 99 5.47 -14.73 -30.54
CA ALA A 99 6.90 -14.57 -30.82
C ALA A 99 7.73 -15.76 -30.34
N SER A 100 7.39 -16.35 -29.18
CA SER A 100 8.10 -17.51 -28.66
C SER A 100 7.99 -18.73 -29.58
N CYS A 101 6.83 -18.94 -30.23
CA CYS A 101 6.66 -20.00 -31.23
C CYS A 101 7.61 -19.87 -32.44
N TYR A 102 8.18 -18.70 -32.66
CA TYR A 102 9.14 -18.42 -33.74
C TYR A 102 10.56 -18.21 -33.22
N GLU A 103 10.86 -18.65 -31.99
CA GLU A 103 12.18 -18.50 -31.37
C GLU A 103 12.59 -17.03 -31.19
N VAL A 104 11.61 -16.13 -31.04
CA VAL A 104 11.82 -14.70 -30.80
C VAL A 104 11.51 -14.38 -29.34
N LYS A 105 12.52 -13.96 -28.59
CA LYS A 105 12.35 -13.50 -27.20
C LYS A 105 11.83 -12.06 -27.18
N ILE A 106 10.70 -11.85 -26.51
CA ILE A 106 10.16 -10.53 -26.17
C ILE A 106 9.96 -10.49 -24.66
N ILE A 107 10.55 -9.49 -24.00
CA ILE A 107 10.46 -9.34 -22.54
C ILE A 107 9.15 -8.61 -22.20
N PRO A 108 8.34 -9.11 -21.25
CA PRO A 108 7.19 -8.38 -20.74
C PRO A 108 7.58 -7.00 -20.20
N LYS A 109 6.75 -5.99 -20.47
CA LYS A 109 7.07 -4.59 -20.09
C LYS A 109 6.83 -4.27 -18.62
N ASN A 110 5.92 -5.01 -17.98
CA ASN A 110 5.50 -4.80 -16.60
C ASN A 110 4.92 -6.11 -16.05
N ILE A 111 4.64 -6.11 -14.75
CA ILE A 111 4.12 -7.27 -14.02
C ILE A 111 2.79 -7.78 -14.62
N ASP A 112 1.88 -6.88 -15.02
CA ASP A 112 0.57 -7.25 -15.57
C ASP A 112 0.69 -8.07 -16.84
N VAL A 113 1.52 -7.61 -17.78
CA VAL A 113 1.80 -8.33 -19.03
C VAL A 113 2.49 -9.65 -18.72
N ALA A 114 3.42 -9.69 -17.77
CA ALA A 114 4.12 -10.93 -17.41
C ALA A 114 3.14 -11.99 -16.85
N LEU A 115 2.25 -11.61 -15.92
CA LEU A 115 1.23 -12.50 -15.37
C LEU A 115 0.27 -13.01 -16.47
N GLU A 116 -0.10 -12.16 -17.43
CA GLU A 116 -0.92 -12.57 -18.59
C GLU A 116 -0.18 -13.52 -19.53
N VAL A 117 1.10 -13.27 -19.83
CA VAL A 117 1.93 -14.14 -20.67
C VAL A 117 2.05 -15.52 -20.03
N TYR A 118 2.30 -15.60 -18.72
CA TYR A 118 2.34 -16.87 -18.02
C TYR A 118 1.02 -17.64 -18.14
N LYS A 119 -0.13 -16.97 -17.92
CA LYS A 119 -1.46 -17.61 -18.06
C LYS A 119 -1.68 -18.16 -19.46
N LEU A 120 -1.25 -17.44 -20.49
CA LEU A 120 -1.36 -17.90 -21.87
C LEU A 120 -0.36 -19.03 -22.17
N ALA A 121 0.86 -18.95 -21.66
CA ALA A 121 1.86 -20.00 -21.81
C ALA A 121 1.36 -21.32 -21.18
N ASP A 122 0.79 -21.26 -19.99
CA ASP A 122 0.13 -22.40 -19.34
C ASP A 122 -1.06 -22.93 -20.16
N LYS A 123 -1.95 -22.03 -20.60
CA LYS A 123 -3.11 -22.37 -21.44
C LYS A 123 -2.73 -23.09 -22.73
N TYR A 124 -1.65 -22.67 -23.38
CA TYR A 124 -1.16 -23.26 -24.64
C TYR A 124 -0.08 -24.32 -24.43
N LEU A 125 0.21 -24.72 -23.19
CA LEU A 125 1.21 -25.75 -22.85
C LEU A 125 2.60 -25.44 -23.44
N LEU A 126 3.05 -24.19 -23.27
CA LEU A 126 4.34 -23.67 -23.69
C LEU A 126 5.28 -23.60 -22.47
N ASP A 127 5.77 -24.75 -22.01
CA ASP A 127 6.49 -24.87 -20.73
C ASP A 127 7.77 -24.02 -20.67
N GLU A 128 8.54 -23.94 -21.75
CA GLU A 128 9.75 -23.10 -21.79
C GLU A 128 9.42 -21.61 -21.61
N LEU A 129 8.38 -21.12 -22.30
CA LEU A 129 7.92 -19.74 -22.14
C LEU A 129 7.37 -19.49 -20.73
N LYS A 130 6.66 -20.48 -20.16
CA LYS A 130 6.13 -20.40 -18.80
C LYS A 130 7.26 -20.27 -17.78
N LEU A 131 8.34 -21.04 -17.92
CA LEU A 131 9.53 -20.95 -17.07
C LEU A 131 10.27 -19.62 -17.24
N ASP A 132 10.49 -19.17 -18.47
CA ASP A 132 11.12 -17.88 -18.73
C ASP A 132 10.29 -16.74 -18.13
N CYS A 133 8.97 -16.77 -18.31
CA CYS A 133 8.07 -15.77 -17.77
C CYS A 133 8.04 -15.77 -16.24
N SER A 134 8.19 -16.94 -15.59
CA SER A 134 8.35 -17.02 -14.13
C SER A 134 9.52 -16.18 -13.64
N ARG A 135 10.70 -16.35 -14.26
CA ARG A 135 11.90 -15.61 -13.88
C ARG A 135 11.74 -14.10 -14.10
N GLU A 136 11.07 -13.70 -15.17
CA GLU A 136 10.76 -12.28 -15.41
C GLU A 136 9.76 -11.74 -14.36
N ILE A 137 8.78 -12.53 -13.93
CA ILE A 137 7.85 -12.15 -12.85
C ILE A 137 8.62 -11.94 -11.54
N GLU A 138 9.51 -12.86 -11.19
CA GLU A 138 10.36 -12.77 -9.98
C GLU A 138 11.17 -11.46 -9.95
N ASN A 139 11.75 -11.04 -11.09
CA ASN A 139 12.50 -9.79 -11.20
C ASN A 139 11.65 -8.51 -11.14
N LEU A 140 10.33 -8.63 -11.34
CA LEU A 140 9.40 -7.50 -11.36
C LEU A 140 8.63 -7.34 -10.05
N VAL A 141 8.77 -8.27 -9.10
CA VAL A 141 8.10 -8.17 -7.80
C VAL A 141 8.63 -6.97 -7.02
N ASN A 142 7.72 -6.18 -6.46
CA ASN A 142 8.01 -5.08 -5.56
C ASN A 142 6.88 -4.92 -4.53
N SER A 143 7.05 -4.04 -3.54
CA SER A 143 6.07 -3.80 -2.47
C SER A 143 4.67 -3.45 -3.02
N GLU A 144 4.60 -2.63 -4.06
CA GLU A 144 3.33 -2.16 -4.64
C GLU A 144 2.53 -3.29 -5.32
N ASN A 145 3.23 -4.27 -5.91
CA ASN A 145 2.59 -5.35 -6.68
C ASN A 145 2.59 -6.71 -5.97
N ALA A 146 3.31 -6.86 -4.86
CA ALA A 146 3.50 -8.13 -4.16
C ALA A 146 2.17 -8.83 -3.83
N ASN A 147 1.14 -8.10 -3.39
CA ASN A 147 -0.18 -8.68 -3.09
C ASN A 147 -0.83 -9.35 -4.32
N LYS A 148 -0.75 -8.68 -5.48
CA LYS A 148 -1.29 -9.21 -6.74
C LYS A 148 -0.50 -10.42 -7.23
N VAL A 149 0.82 -10.38 -7.08
CA VAL A 149 1.69 -11.50 -7.44
C VAL A 149 1.49 -12.67 -6.49
N LEU A 150 1.23 -12.41 -5.22
CA LEU A 150 0.92 -13.42 -4.22
C LEU A 150 -0.40 -14.15 -4.52
N GLU A 151 -1.46 -13.43 -4.90
CA GLU A 151 -2.70 -14.01 -5.42
C GLU A 151 -2.45 -14.95 -6.59
N PHE A 152 -1.62 -14.50 -7.53
CA PHE A 152 -1.26 -15.28 -8.69
C PHE A 152 -0.46 -16.53 -8.30
N ALA A 153 0.58 -16.39 -7.48
CA ALA A 153 1.43 -17.47 -7.03
C ALA A 153 0.62 -18.55 -6.29
N SER A 154 -0.30 -18.12 -5.43
CA SER A 154 -1.22 -19.03 -4.73
C SER A 154 -2.17 -19.75 -5.70
N ARG A 155 -2.69 -19.07 -6.72
CA ARG A 155 -3.61 -19.67 -7.70
C ARG A 155 -2.93 -20.72 -8.59
N PHE A 156 -1.66 -20.51 -8.94
CA PHE A 156 -0.88 -21.38 -9.80
C PHE A 156 0.03 -22.36 -9.04
N ASN A 157 -0.09 -22.42 -7.70
CA ASN A 157 0.76 -23.23 -6.81
C ASN A 157 2.27 -23.01 -7.03
N HIS A 158 2.66 -21.75 -7.21
CA HIS A 158 4.05 -21.34 -7.41
C HIS A 158 4.68 -20.92 -6.07
N ASN A 159 5.21 -21.91 -5.34
CA ASN A 159 5.70 -21.71 -3.97
C ASN A 159 6.95 -20.84 -3.88
N ASP A 160 7.84 -20.89 -4.87
CA ASP A 160 9.06 -20.07 -4.87
C ASP A 160 8.69 -18.59 -5.04
N LEU A 161 7.78 -18.28 -5.97
CA LEU A 161 7.28 -16.92 -6.17
C LEU A 161 6.48 -16.43 -4.97
N LYS A 162 5.71 -17.31 -4.33
CA LYS A 162 5.02 -17.02 -3.06
C LYS A 162 6.02 -16.58 -2.00
N SER A 163 7.13 -17.31 -1.85
CA SER A 163 8.19 -17.00 -0.88
C SER A 163 8.82 -15.63 -1.14
N ILE A 164 9.13 -15.32 -2.41
CA ILE A 164 9.66 -14.01 -2.83
C ILE A 164 8.69 -12.87 -2.48
N CYS A 165 7.38 -13.08 -2.69
CA CYS A 165 6.38 -12.08 -2.31
C CYS A 165 6.38 -11.82 -0.80
N PHE A 166 6.42 -12.88 0.02
CA PHE A 166 6.50 -12.74 1.47
C PHE A 166 7.77 -12.06 1.96
N GLU A 167 8.93 -12.38 1.38
CA GLU A 167 10.19 -11.69 1.68
C GLU A 167 10.13 -10.19 1.32
N THR A 168 9.50 -9.86 0.19
CA THR A 168 9.30 -8.47 -0.25
C THR A 168 8.38 -7.71 0.72
N LEU A 169 7.27 -8.34 1.14
CA LEU A 169 6.33 -7.77 2.10
C LEU A 169 6.96 -7.60 3.49
N LYS A 170 7.73 -8.58 3.95
CA LYS A 170 8.53 -8.48 5.19
C LYS A 170 9.50 -7.31 5.12
N SER A 171 10.28 -7.21 4.03
CA SER A 171 11.23 -6.11 3.88
C SER A 171 10.53 -4.75 3.83
N MET A 172 9.34 -4.66 3.24
CA MET A 172 8.55 -3.43 3.27
C MET A 172 8.13 -3.08 4.70
N PHE A 173 7.66 -4.07 5.46
CA PHE A 173 7.25 -3.91 6.85
C PHE A 173 8.40 -3.44 7.74
N ASP A 174 9.55 -4.11 7.65
CA ASP A 174 10.71 -3.80 8.49
C ASP A 174 11.36 -2.45 8.14
N ASN A 175 11.24 -1.98 6.88
CA ASN A 175 11.84 -0.72 6.43
C ASN A 175 10.95 0.51 6.69
N ASP A 176 9.63 0.33 6.72
CA ASP A 176 8.67 1.40 6.94
C ASP A 176 7.53 0.88 7.85
N PRO A 177 7.60 1.16 9.17
CA PRO A 177 6.59 0.69 10.11
C PRO A 177 5.18 1.21 9.83
N VAL A 178 5.05 2.38 9.18
CA VAL A 178 3.74 2.97 8.84
C VAL A 178 3.11 2.21 7.69
N GLU A 179 3.82 2.08 6.56
CA GLU A 179 3.33 1.31 5.41
C GLU A 179 3.19 -0.19 5.74
N GLY A 180 4.10 -0.71 6.56
CA GLY A 180 4.03 -2.06 7.13
C GLY A 180 2.75 -2.28 7.94
N SER A 181 2.42 -1.36 8.85
CA SER A 181 1.20 -1.48 9.66
C SER A 181 -0.06 -1.43 8.78
N LYS A 182 -0.11 -0.55 7.77
CA LYS A 182 -1.21 -0.50 6.80
C LYS A 182 -1.38 -1.82 6.05
N LEU A 183 -0.28 -2.45 5.64
CA LEU A 183 -0.30 -3.75 4.96
C LEU A 183 -1.06 -4.82 5.76
N LEU A 184 -0.85 -4.87 7.09
CA LEU A 184 -1.49 -5.87 7.94
C LEU A 184 -3.02 -5.77 7.93
N LEU A 185 -3.59 -4.59 7.66
CA LEU A 185 -5.04 -4.37 7.60
C LEU A 185 -5.67 -4.80 6.27
N VAL A 186 -4.91 -4.73 5.18
CA VAL A 186 -5.41 -4.99 3.83
C VAL A 186 -5.14 -6.43 3.37
N LEU A 187 -4.21 -7.13 4.01
CA LEU A 187 -3.89 -8.51 3.69
C LEU A 187 -5.04 -9.47 3.99
N HIS A 188 -5.21 -10.46 3.12
CA HIS A 188 -6.16 -11.55 3.35
C HIS A 188 -5.75 -12.36 4.59
N SER A 189 -6.72 -12.81 5.40
CA SER A 189 -6.50 -13.44 6.71
C SER A 189 -5.49 -14.59 6.69
N ASN A 190 -5.52 -15.44 5.66
CA ASN A 190 -4.61 -16.58 5.54
C ASN A 190 -3.15 -16.15 5.35
N TRP A 191 -2.92 -15.07 4.61
CA TRP A 191 -1.56 -14.54 4.36
C TRP A 191 -1.08 -13.66 5.49
N LEU A 192 -2.00 -12.97 6.19
CA LEU A 192 -1.66 -12.28 7.42
C LEU A 192 -1.02 -13.25 8.42
N ILE A 193 -1.64 -14.39 8.69
CA ILE A 193 -1.09 -15.40 9.62
C ILE A 193 0.27 -15.91 9.11
N GLU A 194 0.41 -16.18 7.82
CA GLU A 194 1.66 -16.66 7.23
C GLU A 194 2.79 -15.62 7.33
N LEU A 195 2.48 -14.34 7.09
CA LEU A 195 3.42 -13.23 7.24
C LEU A 195 3.80 -13.03 8.71
N LEU A 196 2.84 -13.08 9.65
CA LEU A 196 3.08 -12.95 11.09
C LEU A 196 3.92 -14.08 11.67
N ASN A 197 3.88 -15.27 11.06
CA ASN A 197 4.75 -16.39 11.41
C ASN A 197 6.19 -16.22 10.87
N MET A 198 6.44 -15.19 10.08
CA MET A 198 7.80 -14.76 9.77
C MET A 198 8.35 -13.94 10.94
N ASP A 199 9.66 -13.88 11.05
CA ASP A 199 10.39 -13.10 12.07
C ASP A 199 10.33 -11.59 11.75
N LEU A 200 9.11 -11.03 11.80
CA LEU A 200 8.80 -9.61 11.62
C LEU A 200 9.16 -8.81 12.86
N ASP A 201 9.65 -7.58 12.69
CA ASP A 201 9.85 -6.65 13.81
C ASP A 201 8.53 -5.93 14.17
N ILE A 202 7.66 -6.63 14.91
CA ILE A 202 6.31 -6.14 15.29
C ILE A 202 6.38 -5.15 16.47
N SER A 203 7.56 -4.83 16.99
CA SER A 203 7.71 -3.94 18.13
C SER A 203 7.13 -2.54 17.92
N HIS A 204 6.98 -2.10 16.67
CA HIS A 204 6.34 -0.85 16.28
C HIS A 204 5.10 -1.10 15.40
N LEU A 205 3.93 -0.67 15.86
CA LEU A 205 2.68 -0.70 15.08
C LEU A 205 2.10 0.71 14.97
N LEU A 206 2.19 1.30 13.77
CA LEU A 206 1.87 2.70 13.51
C LEU A 206 0.73 2.84 12.49
N PHE A 207 -0.50 2.96 13.00
CA PHE A 207 -1.71 3.15 12.21
C PHE A 207 -2.10 4.63 12.16
N VAL A 208 -1.20 5.47 11.66
CA VAL A 208 -1.30 6.93 11.64
C VAL A 208 -2.63 7.43 11.07
N ASP A 209 -3.11 6.84 9.97
CA ASP A 209 -4.36 7.25 9.32
C ASP A 209 -5.60 7.06 10.21
N SER A 210 -5.54 6.18 11.21
CA SER A 210 -6.68 5.95 12.12
C SER A 210 -6.99 7.18 12.99
N TRP A 211 -5.99 8.02 13.29
CA TRP A 211 -6.17 9.29 14.00
C TRP A 211 -7.05 10.27 13.27
N ARG A 212 -7.01 10.24 11.94
CA ARG A 212 -7.88 11.09 11.16
C ARG A 212 -9.34 10.72 11.33
N CYS A 213 -9.68 9.53 11.84
CA CYS A 213 -11.03 8.99 11.95
C CYS A 213 -11.22 8.17 13.25
N PRO A 214 -11.30 8.79 14.44
CA PRO A 214 -11.37 8.10 15.73
C PRO A 214 -12.59 7.18 15.88
N GLU A 215 -13.67 7.47 15.17
CA GLU A 215 -14.88 6.64 15.08
C GLU A 215 -14.65 5.34 14.28
N SER A 216 -13.66 5.32 13.39
CA SER A 216 -13.31 4.18 12.54
C SER A 216 -12.23 3.34 13.21
N LEU A 217 -12.61 2.62 14.26
CA LEU A 217 -11.72 1.72 14.98
C LEU A 217 -11.09 0.70 14.04
N LEU A 218 -9.81 0.40 14.29
CA LEU A 218 -9.10 -0.65 13.59
C LEU A 218 -9.83 -1.99 13.76
N PRO A 219 -9.88 -2.84 12.72
CA PRO A 219 -10.57 -4.13 12.79
C PRO A 219 -10.05 -5.01 13.94
N SER A 220 -10.89 -5.21 14.97
CA SER A 220 -10.50 -5.91 16.20
C SER A 220 -10.01 -7.34 15.95
N ASN A 221 -10.54 -8.03 14.94
CA ASN A 221 -10.14 -9.40 14.59
C ASN A 221 -8.71 -9.46 14.00
N VAL A 222 -8.37 -8.51 13.13
CA VAL A 222 -7.03 -8.40 12.54
C VAL A 222 -6.02 -8.08 13.63
N LEU A 223 -6.30 -7.07 14.45
CA LEU A 223 -5.46 -6.72 15.58
C LEU A 223 -5.30 -7.87 16.56
N GLN A 224 -6.39 -8.56 16.94
CA GLN A 224 -6.29 -9.72 17.81
C GLN A 224 -5.38 -10.81 17.22
N THR A 225 -5.44 -11.03 15.90
CA THR A 225 -4.55 -11.98 15.21
C THR A 225 -3.08 -11.54 15.31
N ILE A 226 -2.80 -10.25 15.14
CA ILE A 226 -1.45 -9.68 15.27
C ILE A 226 -0.95 -9.84 16.71
N LEU A 227 -1.74 -9.43 17.70
CA LEU A 227 -1.38 -9.50 19.13
C LEU A 227 -1.23 -10.95 19.63
N GLU A 228 -1.96 -11.90 19.02
CA GLU A 228 -1.86 -13.31 19.37
C GLU A 228 -0.70 -14.03 18.67
N SER A 229 -0.01 -13.39 17.72
CA SER A 229 1.15 -13.95 17.04
C SER A 229 2.32 -14.20 18.00
N ASP A 230 3.12 -15.23 17.70
CA ASP A 230 4.29 -15.55 18.52
C ASP A 230 5.32 -14.41 18.49
N SER A 231 5.50 -13.75 17.34
CA SER A 231 6.38 -12.58 17.18
C SER A 231 5.97 -11.44 18.12
N CYS A 232 4.69 -11.07 18.16
CA CYS A 232 4.19 -10.01 19.04
C CYS A 232 4.29 -10.40 20.52
N LYS A 233 3.96 -11.64 20.90
CA LYS A 233 4.04 -12.11 22.30
C LYS A 233 5.46 -12.17 22.84
N THR A 234 6.43 -12.46 21.98
CA THR A 234 7.83 -12.62 22.38
C THR A 234 8.57 -11.28 22.45
N GLN A 235 8.35 -10.40 21.47
CA GLN A 235 8.98 -9.08 21.42
C GLN A 235 8.27 -8.09 22.36
N GLY A 236 6.94 -8.13 22.38
CA GLY A 236 6.10 -7.10 22.95
C GLY A 236 6.13 -5.79 22.14
N LEU A 237 5.08 -4.98 22.26
CA LEU A 237 5.01 -3.67 21.61
C LEU A 237 5.79 -2.63 22.41
N ILE A 238 6.62 -1.86 21.71
CA ILE A 238 7.35 -0.68 22.21
C ILE A 238 6.64 0.59 21.76
N ALA A 239 6.19 0.64 20.50
CA ALA A 239 5.38 1.73 19.97
C ALA A 239 4.05 1.22 19.43
N PHE A 240 2.97 1.89 19.81
CA PHE A 240 1.64 1.66 19.27
C PHE A 240 0.94 2.99 19.03
N GLU A 241 0.62 3.25 17.77
CA GLU A 241 -0.20 4.39 17.35
C GLU A 241 -1.45 3.85 16.66
N GLY A 242 -2.62 4.05 17.26
CA GLY A 242 -3.86 3.70 16.57
C GLY A 242 -5.14 3.77 17.38
N CYS A 243 -6.26 3.92 16.67
CA CYS A 243 -7.60 3.90 17.27
C CYS A 243 -8.10 2.46 17.43
N ILE A 244 -8.11 1.95 18.66
CA ILE A 244 -8.52 0.58 18.98
C ILE A 244 -9.64 0.51 20.01
N SER A 245 -10.41 -0.58 19.95
CA SER A 245 -11.41 -0.86 20.95
C SER A 245 -10.78 -1.27 22.29
N GLN A 246 -11.51 -1.00 23.37
CA GLN A 246 -11.14 -1.41 24.72
C GLN A 246 -10.89 -2.92 24.87
N GLU A 247 -11.64 -3.75 24.13
CA GLU A 247 -11.53 -5.22 24.21
C GLU A 247 -10.18 -5.74 23.73
N VAL A 248 -9.57 -5.05 22.76
CA VAL A 248 -8.28 -5.39 22.18
C VAL A 248 -7.15 -4.89 23.05
N PHE A 249 -7.32 -3.72 23.66
CA PHE A 249 -6.29 -3.05 24.44
C PHE A 249 -5.71 -3.90 25.58
N HIS A 250 -6.56 -4.53 26.40
CA HIS A 250 -6.10 -5.38 27.53
C HIS A 250 -5.34 -6.64 27.09
N LYS A 251 -5.34 -6.96 25.78
CA LYS A 251 -4.63 -8.10 25.21
C LYS A 251 -3.26 -7.71 24.63
N ILE A 252 -2.92 -6.42 24.60
CA ILE A 252 -1.64 -5.98 24.05
C ILE A 252 -0.50 -6.49 24.94
N PRO A 253 0.44 -7.28 24.39
CA PRO A 253 1.66 -7.62 25.10
C PRO A 253 2.62 -6.45 25.02
N TRP A 254 2.74 -5.67 26.10
CA TRP A 254 3.72 -4.59 26.17
C TRP A 254 5.14 -5.15 26.33
N GLY A 255 6.09 -4.57 25.60
CA GLY A 255 7.51 -4.87 25.76
C GLY A 255 7.98 -4.62 27.20
N LYS A 256 9.04 -5.30 27.63
CA LYS A 256 9.65 -5.01 28.93
C LYS A 256 10.30 -3.62 28.89
N ALA A 257 9.94 -2.75 29.82
CA ALA A 257 10.63 -1.50 30.03
C ALA A 257 12.09 -1.79 30.43
N GLU A 258 13.02 -1.71 29.48
CA GLU A 258 14.44 -1.55 29.80
C GLU A 258 14.66 -0.13 30.33
N GLU A 259 15.75 0.13 31.05
CA GLU A 259 15.98 1.37 31.80
C GLU A 259 15.91 2.69 30.98
N PHE A 260 15.85 2.60 29.63
CA PHE A 260 15.90 3.73 28.71
C PHE A 260 14.88 3.71 27.55
N ASN A 261 13.99 2.72 27.42
CA ASN A 261 12.97 2.73 26.38
C ASN A 261 11.64 3.25 26.95
N GLU A 262 11.24 4.44 26.51
CA GLU A 262 9.91 4.97 26.75
C GLU A 262 8.94 4.32 25.77
N LEU A 263 7.85 3.75 26.26
CA LEU A 263 6.81 3.24 25.39
C LEU A 263 6.16 4.40 24.67
N GLU A 264 6.07 4.30 23.36
CA GLU A 264 5.45 5.32 22.56
C GLU A 264 3.98 4.93 22.31
N LEU A 265 3.06 5.59 23.02
CA LEU A 265 1.64 5.26 22.99
C LEU A 265 0.76 6.39 22.48
N ALA A 266 -0.08 6.04 21.52
CA ALA A 266 -0.97 6.96 20.86
C ALA A 266 -2.37 6.37 20.76
N PHE A 267 -3.36 7.00 21.38
CA PHE A 267 -4.74 6.49 21.43
C PHE A 267 -5.82 7.55 21.20
N SER A 268 -6.94 7.10 20.63
CA SER A 268 -8.23 7.82 20.71
C SER A 268 -9.07 7.33 21.87
N LEU A 269 -9.61 8.27 22.63
CA LEU A 269 -10.46 8.01 23.79
C LEU A 269 -11.87 8.58 23.53
N ASN A 270 -12.85 7.68 23.51
CA ASN A 270 -14.25 8.04 23.21
C ASN A 270 -15.14 8.00 24.46
N ASN A 271 -14.62 7.54 25.60
CA ASN A 271 -15.29 7.65 26.90
C ASN A 271 -14.29 7.55 28.07
N ALA A 272 -14.70 8.08 29.22
CA ALA A 272 -13.87 8.12 30.43
C ALA A 272 -13.49 6.74 30.99
N GLN A 273 -14.38 5.74 30.85
CA GLN A 273 -14.11 4.40 31.36
C GLN A 273 -12.97 3.71 30.59
N GLN A 274 -12.88 3.95 29.28
CA GLN A 274 -11.80 3.50 28.42
C GLN A 274 -10.49 4.17 28.84
N ALA A 275 -10.49 5.48 29.05
CA ALA A 275 -9.33 6.25 29.50
C ALA A 275 -8.75 5.74 30.83
N MET A 276 -9.62 5.56 31.84
CA MET A 276 -9.20 5.09 33.16
C MET A 276 -8.60 3.69 33.11
N LYS A 277 -9.24 2.77 32.38
CA LYS A 277 -8.73 1.39 32.26
C LYS A 277 -7.48 1.30 31.41
N LEU A 278 -7.33 2.16 30.40
CA LEU A 278 -6.11 2.31 29.63
C LEU A 278 -4.94 2.58 30.57
N LEU A 279 -5.07 3.66 31.34
CA LEU A 279 -4.01 4.13 32.20
C LEU A 279 -3.73 3.22 33.40
N CYS A 280 -4.76 2.59 33.99
CA CYS A 280 -4.55 1.58 35.04
C CYS A 280 -3.73 0.38 34.54
N SER A 281 -3.85 -0.01 33.27
CA SER A 281 -3.05 -1.12 32.74
C SER A 281 -1.60 -0.75 32.43
N LEU A 282 -1.34 0.55 32.26
CA LEU A 282 -0.02 1.11 32.02
C LEU A 282 0.68 1.51 33.34
N GLU A 283 0.06 1.23 34.48
CA GLU A 283 0.63 1.52 35.80
C GLU A 283 1.95 0.75 35.98
N GLY A 284 3.04 1.50 36.20
CA GLY A 284 4.39 0.95 36.34
C GLY A 284 5.26 1.00 35.08
N TYR A 285 4.71 1.41 33.93
CA TYR A 285 5.48 1.66 32.71
C TYR A 285 5.87 3.13 32.58
N ARG A 286 7.00 3.39 31.90
CA ARG A 286 7.34 4.73 31.42
C ARG A 286 6.88 4.88 29.98
N PHE A 287 6.09 5.89 29.68
CA PHE A 287 5.52 6.08 28.36
C PHE A 287 5.38 7.57 27.99
N GLN A 288 5.49 7.84 26.70
CA GLN A 288 4.99 9.06 26.07
C GLN A 288 3.56 8.79 25.58
N LEU A 289 2.67 9.74 25.80
CA LEU A 289 1.25 9.59 25.51
C LEU A 289 0.75 10.67 24.56
N ALA A 290 0.07 10.28 23.50
CA ALA A 290 -0.83 11.16 22.76
C ALA A 290 -2.29 10.75 22.93
N LEU A 291 -3.14 11.74 23.12
CA LEU A 291 -4.58 11.57 23.33
C LEU A 291 -5.38 12.27 22.24
N HIS A 292 -6.17 11.51 21.50
CA HIS A 292 -7.24 12.04 20.67
C HIS A 292 -8.56 12.04 21.43
N LEU A 293 -9.15 13.23 21.59
CA LEU A 293 -10.42 13.48 22.24
C LEU A 293 -11.42 14.09 21.22
N GLN A 294 -12.67 13.66 21.30
CA GLN A 294 -13.77 14.20 20.52
C GLN A 294 -14.67 15.07 21.38
N TYR A 295 -15.05 16.25 20.88
CA TYR A 295 -15.87 17.21 21.62
C TYR A 295 -17.16 16.56 22.17
N LYS A 296 -17.40 16.77 23.47
CA LYS A 296 -18.57 16.27 24.23
C LYS A 296 -18.68 14.73 24.38
N GLU A 297 -17.64 13.97 24.07
CA GLU A 297 -17.60 12.52 24.40
C GLU A 297 -17.05 12.22 25.80
N ILE A 298 -16.23 13.13 26.36
CA ILE A 298 -15.61 13.00 27.68
C ILE A 298 -15.76 14.31 28.45
N SER A 299 -16.13 14.25 29.74
CA SER A 299 -16.20 15.42 30.60
C SER A 299 -14.82 15.80 31.19
N SER A 300 -14.59 17.09 31.43
CA SER A 300 -13.34 17.58 32.03
C SER A 300 -13.10 17.00 33.43
N ASP A 301 -14.15 16.82 34.23
CA ASP A 301 -14.10 16.17 35.56
C ASP A 301 -13.63 14.71 35.51
N GLU A 302 -13.90 13.99 34.41
CA GLU A 302 -13.46 12.62 34.23
C GLU A 302 -11.96 12.53 33.90
N LEU A 303 -11.41 13.52 33.20
CA LEU A 303 -9.99 13.61 32.87
C LEU A 303 -9.12 13.98 34.08
N MET A 304 -9.68 14.66 35.07
CA MET A 304 -9.01 14.94 36.35
C MET A 304 -8.65 13.67 37.15
N ARG A 305 -9.19 12.50 36.77
CA ARG A 305 -8.93 11.21 37.42
C ARG A 305 -7.80 10.42 36.78
N LEU A 306 -7.25 10.90 35.66
CA LEU A 306 -6.14 10.23 34.97
C LEU A 306 -4.90 10.26 35.89
N PRO A 307 -4.17 9.14 36.05
CA PRO A 307 -2.93 9.11 36.82
C PRO A 307 -1.89 10.09 36.24
N PRO A 308 -0.96 10.56 37.09
CA PRO A 308 0.15 11.37 36.61
C PRO A 308 1.00 10.57 35.61
N THR A 309 1.29 11.19 34.46
CA THR A 309 2.21 10.71 33.42
C THR A 309 3.58 11.36 33.63
N ILE A 310 4.62 10.94 32.91
CA ILE A 310 5.96 11.50 33.09
C ILE A 310 6.05 12.91 32.48
N GLU A 311 5.40 13.08 31.33
CA GLU A 311 5.31 14.33 30.58
C GLU A 311 3.84 14.65 30.28
N THR A 312 3.57 15.91 29.94
CA THR A 312 2.25 16.33 29.43
C THR A 312 1.97 15.66 28.09
N PRO A 313 0.81 14.99 27.93
CA PRO A 313 0.51 14.25 26.71
C PRO A 313 0.28 15.19 25.52
N ASP A 314 0.66 14.76 24.32
CA ASP A 314 0.24 15.45 23.10
C ASP A 314 -1.28 15.37 22.96
N LEU A 315 -1.90 16.50 22.60
CA LEU A 315 -3.34 16.62 22.57
C LEU A 315 -3.84 16.76 21.16
N PHE A 316 -4.76 15.88 20.78
CA PHE A 316 -5.51 15.96 19.55
C PHE A 316 -6.98 16.15 19.91
N ILE A 317 -7.58 17.26 19.52
CA ILE A 317 -8.96 17.57 19.92
C ILE A 317 -9.78 17.89 18.68
N SER A 318 -10.74 17.02 18.38
CA SER A 318 -11.58 17.12 17.19
C SER A 318 -12.98 17.65 17.46
N GLY A 319 -13.60 18.21 16.43
CA GLY A 319 -15.00 18.66 16.48
C GLY A 319 -15.21 19.99 17.19
N ILE A 320 -14.15 20.78 17.38
CA ILE A 320 -14.25 22.14 17.95
C ILE A 320 -14.86 23.11 16.95
N ASP A 321 -15.79 23.94 17.40
CA ASP A 321 -16.45 24.99 16.61
C ASP A 321 -16.32 26.38 17.27
N ASP A 322 -16.85 27.41 16.63
CA ASP A 322 -16.80 28.80 17.13
C ASP A 322 -17.61 29.03 18.42
N LYS A 323 -18.37 28.04 18.90
CA LYS A 323 -19.21 28.22 20.09
C LYS A 323 -18.36 28.31 21.33
N ASP A 324 -18.83 29.14 22.25
CA ASP A 324 -18.24 29.33 23.57
C ASP A 324 -17.99 28.03 24.31
N GLU A 325 -19.03 27.21 24.43
CA GLU A 325 -18.97 25.92 25.12
C GLU A 325 -17.92 24.97 24.53
N SER A 326 -17.57 25.12 23.24
CA SER A 326 -16.59 24.24 22.58
C SER A 326 -15.16 24.63 22.93
N ILE A 327 -14.86 25.93 22.82
CA ILE A 327 -13.55 26.48 23.17
C ILE A 327 -13.30 26.39 24.68
N GLU A 328 -14.33 26.65 25.51
CA GLU A 328 -14.23 26.51 26.96
C GLU A 328 -13.95 25.07 27.38
N TRP A 329 -14.63 24.10 26.77
CA TRP A 329 -14.36 22.68 27.03
C TRP A 329 -12.92 22.28 26.70
N LEU A 330 -12.36 22.74 25.56
CA LEU A 330 -10.96 22.50 25.22
C LEU A 330 -10.02 23.03 26.31
N LEU A 331 -10.27 24.24 26.81
CA LEU A 331 -9.47 24.84 27.86
C LEU A 331 -9.57 24.03 29.15
N GLU A 332 -10.76 23.59 29.53
CA GLU A 332 -10.97 22.74 30.70
C GLU A 332 -10.20 21.41 30.58
N VAL A 333 -10.22 20.79 29.42
CA VAL A 333 -9.49 19.54 29.13
C VAL A 333 -7.99 19.73 29.26
N ALA A 334 -7.42 20.73 28.57
CA ALA A 334 -5.99 21.03 28.65
C ALA A 334 -5.58 21.40 30.08
N MET A 335 -6.42 22.17 30.76
CA MET A 335 -6.21 22.48 32.17
C MET A 335 -6.19 21.21 33.05
N ALA A 336 -7.21 20.35 32.93
CA ALA A 336 -7.32 19.15 33.76
C ALA A 336 -6.08 18.24 33.66
N LEU A 337 -5.56 18.07 32.45
CA LEU A 337 -4.38 17.23 32.19
C LEU A 337 -3.06 17.82 32.69
N MET A 338 -2.96 19.15 32.77
CA MET A 338 -1.80 19.80 33.41
C MET A 338 -1.85 19.69 34.94
N ALA A 339 -3.04 19.81 35.53
CA ALA A 339 -3.21 19.83 36.99
C ALA A 339 -2.93 18.47 37.66
N SER A 340 -3.22 17.36 36.97
CA SER A 340 -3.02 16.01 37.48
C SER A 340 -1.54 15.63 37.72
N GLN A 341 -0.59 16.35 37.13
CA GLN A 341 0.83 16.00 37.14
C GLN A 341 1.58 16.50 38.37
N ASN A 342 1.33 17.73 38.83
CA ASN A 342 2.19 18.39 39.83
C ASN A 342 1.45 19.31 40.81
N GLY A 343 0.11 19.28 40.85
CA GLY A 343 -0.69 20.15 41.74
C GLY A 343 -0.49 21.66 41.52
N THR A 344 0.28 22.05 40.51
CA THR A 344 0.60 23.42 40.08
C THR A 344 0.57 23.47 38.55
N TRP A 345 0.00 24.55 38.01
CA TRP A 345 -0.34 24.73 36.59
C TRP A 345 0.87 25.09 35.71
N TYR A 346 1.84 24.18 35.55
CA TYR A 346 3.09 24.44 34.79
C TYR A 346 3.45 23.31 33.80
N GLY A 347 2.49 22.81 33.03
CA GLY A 347 2.74 21.85 31.94
C GLY A 347 3.07 22.55 30.62
N LEU A 348 4.01 22.00 29.83
CA LEU A 348 4.33 22.45 28.47
C LEU A 348 3.97 21.34 27.48
N TYR A 349 2.91 21.54 26.71
CA TYR A 349 2.56 20.61 25.64
C TYR A 349 3.61 20.65 24.52
N ARG A 350 4.08 19.50 24.05
CA ARG A 350 4.89 19.45 22.83
C ARG A 350 4.00 19.83 21.63
N ALA A 351 2.86 19.17 21.47
CA ALA A 351 1.89 19.53 20.43
C ALA A 351 0.43 19.56 20.93
N ILE A 352 -0.31 20.59 20.49
CA ILE A 352 -1.77 20.61 20.51
C ILE A 352 -2.25 20.66 19.06
N LYS A 353 -2.98 19.64 18.61
CA LYS A 353 -3.48 19.50 17.24
C LYS A 353 -5.01 19.48 17.25
N LEU A 354 -5.62 20.32 16.42
CA LEU A 354 -7.08 20.47 16.34
C LEU A 354 -7.58 20.04 14.96
N PRO A 355 -7.67 18.72 14.69
CA PRO A 355 -8.19 18.20 13.43
C PRO A 355 -9.72 18.34 13.36
N ARG A 356 -10.27 18.38 12.14
CA ARG A 356 -11.73 18.42 11.88
C ARG A 356 -12.47 19.55 12.62
N CYS A 357 -11.84 20.71 12.77
CA CYS A 357 -12.49 21.85 13.43
C CYS A 357 -13.30 22.69 12.44
N ASN A 358 -14.33 23.35 12.97
CA ASN A 358 -15.14 24.31 12.24
C ASN A 358 -14.90 25.74 12.76
N LEU A 359 -13.64 26.06 13.01
CA LEU A 359 -13.19 27.34 13.55
C LEU A 359 -13.00 28.36 12.43
N THR A 360 -13.66 29.51 12.55
CA THR A 360 -13.43 30.66 11.66
C THR A 360 -12.26 31.52 12.18
N PRO A 361 -11.75 32.50 11.40
CA PRO A 361 -10.69 33.39 11.89
C PRO A 361 -11.02 34.10 13.22
N PRO A 362 -12.24 34.60 13.46
CA PRO A 362 -12.65 35.07 14.79
C PRO A 362 -12.56 34.01 15.89
N GLY A 363 -13.03 32.79 15.64
CA GLY A 363 -12.94 31.67 16.57
C GLY A 363 -11.49 31.32 16.92
N CYS A 364 -10.60 31.30 15.93
CA CYS A 364 -9.16 31.08 16.12
C CYS A 364 -8.54 32.15 17.02
N LYS A 365 -8.78 33.44 16.71
CA LYS A 365 -8.27 34.57 17.51
C LYS A 365 -8.76 34.47 18.96
N ARG A 366 -10.02 34.07 19.15
CA ARG A 366 -10.61 33.85 20.46
C ARG A 366 -9.93 32.72 21.22
N LEU A 367 -9.83 31.53 20.62
CA LEU A 367 -9.14 30.37 21.20
C LEU A 367 -7.72 30.75 21.62
N LEU A 368 -6.94 31.36 20.73
CA LEU A 368 -5.58 31.81 21.00
C LEU A 368 -5.49 32.82 22.15
N SER A 369 -6.43 33.78 22.20
CA SER A 369 -6.49 34.74 23.32
C SER A 369 -6.77 34.06 24.66
N LEU A 370 -7.58 33.01 24.66
CA LEU A 370 -7.94 32.27 25.87
C LEU A 370 -6.81 31.34 26.30
N LEU A 371 -6.15 30.63 25.38
CA LEU A 371 -4.94 29.86 25.66
C LEU A 371 -3.87 30.73 26.34
N ALA A 372 -3.60 31.92 25.79
CA ALA A 372 -2.67 32.88 26.37
C ALA A 372 -3.14 33.41 27.74
N ARG A 373 -4.42 33.75 27.88
CA ARG A 373 -5.00 34.24 29.15
C ARG A 373 -4.90 33.21 30.26
N HIS A 374 -5.13 31.94 29.94
CA HIS A 374 -5.05 30.81 30.87
C HIS A 374 -3.62 30.26 31.03
N LYS A 375 -2.63 30.84 30.34
CA LYS A 375 -1.22 30.43 30.37
C LYS A 375 -1.01 28.95 30.00
N ILE A 376 -1.77 28.47 29.02
CA ILE A 376 -1.57 27.12 28.47
C ILE A 376 -0.35 27.19 27.55
N MET A 377 0.73 26.53 27.95
CA MET A 377 2.00 26.55 27.23
C MET A 377 2.08 25.38 26.25
N TYR A 378 2.52 25.64 25.03
CA TYR A 378 2.72 24.63 24.00
C TYR A 378 3.89 25.00 23.08
N GLU A 379 4.59 24.02 22.51
CA GLU A 379 5.63 24.26 21.49
C GLU A 379 4.99 24.43 20.11
N GLU A 380 4.10 23.51 19.74
CA GLU A 380 3.35 23.52 18.48
C GLU A 380 1.83 23.56 18.69
N LEU A 381 1.13 24.38 17.90
CA LEU A 381 -0.34 24.38 17.80
C LEU A 381 -0.78 24.28 16.35
N TRP A 382 -1.50 23.22 16.03
CA TRP A 382 -2.09 23.00 14.72
C TRP A 382 -3.60 23.21 14.77
N ILE A 383 -4.11 24.08 13.90
CA ILE A 383 -5.56 24.31 13.74
C ILE A 383 -5.93 23.96 12.31
N CYS A 384 -6.70 22.89 12.14
CA CYS A 384 -7.25 22.52 10.84
C CYS A 384 -8.72 22.90 10.75
N SER A 385 -9.06 23.75 9.77
CA SER A 385 -10.44 24.04 9.47
C SER A 385 -10.64 24.40 8.00
N GLN A 386 -11.72 23.88 7.41
CA GLN A 386 -12.21 24.29 6.09
C GLN A 386 -12.51 25.80 5.97
N HIS A 387 -12.61 26.51 7.10
CA HIS A 387 -12.83 27.96 7.16
C HIS A 387 -11.52 28.78 7.19
N LEU A 388 -10.37 28.13 7.03
CA LEU A 388 -9.03 28.74 7.02
C LEU A 388 -8.30 28.56 5.67
N PRO A 389 -8.86 29.02 4.53
CA PRO A 389 -8.11 29.09 3.29
C PRO A 389 -6.94 30.09 3.41
N GLN A 390 -5.96 30.00 2.51
CA GLN A 390 -4.68 30.75 2.58
C GLN A 390 -4.83 32.26 2.87
N ASN A 391 -5.86 32.91 2.31
CA ASN A 391 -6.15 34.33 2.53
C ASN A 391 -6.60 34.64 3.97
N CYS A 392 -7.35 33.74 4.60
CA CYS A 392 -7.79 33.87 5.99
C CYS A 392 -6.65 33.58 6.99
N GLN A 393 -5.75 32.66 6.65
CA GLN A 393 -4.58 32.34 7.49
C GLN A 393 -3.67 33.56 7.70
N ALA A 394 -3.49 34.39 6.67
CA ALA A 394 -2.68 35.61 6.75
C ALA A 394 -3.22 36.60 7.80
N ASP A 395 -4.55 36.78 7.88
CA ASP A 395 -5.19 37.64 8.88
C ASP A 395 -4.97 37.13 10.30
N VAL A 396 -5.15 35.82 10.54
CA VAL A 396 -4.89 35.21 11.87
C VAL A 396 -3.42 35.34 12.25
N ARG A 397 -2.49 35.06 11.32
CA ARG A 397 -1.04 35.20 11.57
C ARG A 397 -0.65 36.64 11.89
N GLN A 398 -1.17 37.61 11.14
CA GLN A 398 -0.93 39.02 11.44
C GLN A 398 -1.45 39.40 12.84
N TRP A 399 -2.65 38.93 13.19
CA TRP A 399 -3.21 39.15 14.52
C TRP A 399 -2.34 38.54 15.62
N VAL A 400 -1.85 37.30 15.45
CA VAL A 400 -0.93 36.63 16.38
C VAL A 400 0.31 37.48 16.64
N THR A 401 0.99 37.92 15.59
CA THR A 401 2.23 38.74 15.71
C THR A 401 1.99 40.08 16.42
N THR A 402 0.75 40.59 16.39
CA THR A 402 0.39 41.88 16.99
C THR A 402 -0.05 41.73 18.45
N ASN A 403 -0.65 40.60 18.83
CA ASN A 403 -1.37 40.46 20.11
C ASN A 403 -0.75 39.44 21.07
N LEU A 404 0.10 38.53 20.60
CA LEU A 404 0.78 37.54 21.44
C LEU A 404 2.26 37.90 21.57
N SER A 405 2.75 37.96 22.81
CA SER A 405 4.13 38.37 23.16
C SER A 405 5.17 37.25 22.97
N GLU A 406 4.72 35.99 23.01
CA GLU A 406 5.50 34.80 22.69
C GLU A 406 4.85 34.16 21.45
N SER A 407 5.65 33.73 20.49
CA SER A 407 5.17 33.12 19.25
C SER A 407 5.50 31.63 19.22
N PRO A 408 4.71 30.77 19.89
CA PRO A 408 4.77 29.33 19.64
C PRO A 408 4.50 29.04 18.17
N GLU A 409 4.90 27.86 17.69
CA GLU A 409 4.76 27.52 16.27
C GLU A 409 3.29 27.21 15.97
N ILE A 410 2.59 28.16 15.34
CA ILE A 410 1.17 28.05 15.01
C ILE A 410 1.00 27.70 13.53
N TRP A 411 0.49 26.50 13.30
CA TRP A 411 0.19 25.97 11.98
C TRP A 411 -1.33 26.08 11.73
N LEU A 412 -1.70 26.81 10.67
CA LEU A 412 -3.09 26.95 10.23
C LEU A 412 -3.21 26.24 8.89
N VAL A 413 -4.07 25.22 8.81
CA VAL A 413 -4.24 24.39 7.61
C VAL A 413 -5.72 24.26 7.27
N GLU A 414 -6.00 24.06 5.98
CA GLU A 414 -7.36 23.90 5.47
C GLU A 414 -7.83 22.44 5.52
N THR A 415 -6.89 21.50 5.39
CA THR A 415 -7.14 20.07 5.27
C THR A 415 -6.41 19.24 6.32
N ASP A 416 -7.08 18.22 6.86
CA ASP A 416 -6.50 17.29 7.85
C ASP A 416 -5.40 16.40 7.26
N GLU A 417 -5.28 16.35 5.93
CA GLU A 417 -4.17 15.67 5.24
C GLU A 417 -2.80 16.26 5.62
N ASP A 418 -2.78 17.55 5.96
CA ASP A 418 -1.56 18.29 6.31
C ASP A 418 -1.17 18.15 7.78
N ILE A 419 -2.04 17.58 8.62
CA ILE A 419 -1.68 17.24 10.00
C ILE A 419 -0.91 15.92 9.95
N ALA A 420 0.40 16.01 10.18
CA ALA A 420 1.21 14.83 10.45
C ALA A 420 0.72 14.12 11.72
N GLY A 421 0.81 12.78 11.72
CA GLY A 421 0.51 11.90 12.84
C GLY A 421 1.29 12.21 14.12
N TRP A 422 1.14 11.34 15.11
CA TRP A 422 1.86 11.48 16.37
C TRP A 422 3.38 11.35 16.18
#